data_AF-A0A353NA18-F1
#
_entry.id   AF-A0A353NA18-F1
#
_cell.length_a   1.000
_cell.length_b   1.000
_cell.length_c   1.000
_cell.angle_alpha   90.00
_cell.angle_beta   90.00
_cell.angle_gamma   90.00
#
_symmetry.space_group_name_H-M   'P 1'
#
loop_
_entity.id
_entity.type
_entity.pdbx_description
1 polymer ?
#
loop_
_entity_poly.entity_id
_entity_poly.type
_entity_poly.pdbx_seq_one_letter_code
_entity_poly.pdbx_strand_id
1 'polypeptide(L)' 'MVTAINDLANKLRGGVIMDVTTPEQAKIAEAAGAVAVMALERVPADIRAEGGVARMSDPDVITRIQEAV' A
#
# COMPACT_ATOMS: atom_id res chain seq x y z
N MET A 1 15.77 -3.66 18.57
CA MET A 1 15.07 -2.83 17.57
C MET A 1 15.33 -3.31 16.15
N VAL A 2 16.60 -3.40 15.71
CA VAL A 2 16.94 -3.89 14.35
C VAL A 2 16.42 -5.32 14.07
N THR A 3 16.49 -6.22 15.04
CA THR A 3 16.01 -7.61 14.90
C THR A 3 14.51 -7.68 14.57
N ALA A 4 13.67 -6.88 15.22
CA ALA A 4 12.22 -6.91 15.01
C ALA A 4 11.80 -6.40 13.61
N ILE A 5 12.51 -5.39 13.08
CA ILE A 5 12.27 -4.88 11.72
C ILE A 5 12.65 -5.95 10.69
N ASN A 6 13.78 -6.63 10.91
CA ASN A 6 14.22 -7.71 10.03
C ASN A 6 13.26 -8.90 10.06
N ASP A 7 12.72 -9.25 11.22
CA ASP A 7 11.72 -10.32 11.35
C ASP A 7 10.44 -9.99 10.59
N LEU A 8 9.97 -8.73 10.67
CA LEU A 8 8.82 -8.28 9.90
C LEU A 8 9.09 -8.32 8.39
N ALA A 9 10.24 -7.79 7.95
CA ALA A 9 10.62 -7.82 6.53
C ALA A 9 10.75 -9.25 6.00
N ASN A 10 11.23 -10.19 6.82
CA ASN A 10 11.32 -11.61 6.45
C ASN A 10 9.94 -12.26 6.26
N LYS A 11 8.91 -11.85 7.01
CA LYS A 11 7.53 -12.34 6.80
C LYS A 11 6.94 -11.93 5.45
N LEU A 12 7.41 -10.84 4.86
CA LEU A 12 6.95 -10.35 3.54
C LEU A 12 7.75 -10.95 2.37
N ARG A 13 8.82 -11.71 2.64
CA ARG A 13 9.72 -12.25 1.62
C ARG A 13 8.99 -13.25 0.71
N GLY A 14 9.14 -13.07 -0.60
CA GLY A 14 8.53 -13.95 -1.60
C GLY A 14 7.08 -13.61 -1.95
N GLY A 15 6.50 -12.60 -1.30
CA GLY A 15 5.19 -12.06 -1.63
C GLY A 15 5.24 -10.83 -2.55
N VAL A 16 4.06 -10.37 -2.95
CA VAL A 16 3.86 -9.13 -3.72
C VAL A 16 3.21 -8.09 -2.82
N ILE A 17 3.70 -6.84 -2.87
CA ILE A 17 3.06 -5.67 -2.26
C ILE A 17 2.42 -4.86 -3.40
N MET A 18 1.13 -4.55 -3.30
CA MET A 18 0.40 -3.86 -4.37
C MET A 18 0.02 -2.43 -3.99
N ASP A 19 0.24 -1.49 -4.90
CA ASP A 19 -0.25 -0.12 -4.79
C ASP A 19 -1.78 -0.10 -4.97
N VAL A 20 -2.50 0.55 -4.04
CA VAL A 20 -3.96 0.66 -4.07
C VAL A 20 -4.41 2.07 -3.69
N THR A 21 -5.49 2.54 -4.32
CA THR A 21 -6.07 3.87 -4.04
C THR A 21 -7.48 3.82 -3.45
N THR A 22 -8.10 2.63 -3.39
CA THR A 22 -9.44 2.45 -2.81
C THR A 22 -9.54 1.16 -1.98
N PRO A 23 -10.51 1.09 -1.04
CA PRO A 23 -10.83 -0.15 -0.31
C PRO A 23 -11.13 -1.35 -1.22
N GLU A 24 -11.79 -1.12 -2.36
CA GLU A 24 -12.11 -2.17 -3.32
C GLU A 24 -10.85 -2.74 -3.97
N GLN A 25 -9.89 -1.88 -4.34
CA GLN A 25 -8.60 -2.34 -4.85
C GLN A 25 -7.82 -3.12 -3.80
N ALA A 26 -7.89 -2.72 -2.52
CA ALA A 26 -7.26 -3.44 -1.42
C ALA A 26 -7.80 -4.88 -1.29
N LYS A 27 -9.12 -5.05 -1.35
CA LYS A 27 -9.76 -6.38 -1.33
C LYS A 27 -9.40 -7.22 -2.55
N ILE A 28 -9.28 -6.60 -3.73
CA ILE A 28 -8.84 -7.30 -4.94
C ILE A 28 -7.38 -7.77 -4.78
N ALA A 29 -6.51 -6.92 -4.24
CA ALA A 29 -5.11 -7.26 -3.99
C ALA A 29 -4.96 -8.40 -2.98
N GLU A 30 -5.71 -8.37 -1.88
CA GLU A 30 -5.77 -9.45 -0.89
C GLU A 30 -6.23 -10.76 -1.54
N ALA A 31 -7.35 -10.72 -2.28
CA ALA A 31 -7.89 -11.90 -2.98
C ALA A 31 -6.92 -12.46 -4.04
N ALA A 32 -6.08 -11.61 -4.63
CA ALA A 32 -5.02 -12.00 -5.57
C ALA A 32 -3.78 -12.59 -4.87
N GLY A 33 -3.72 -12.60 -3.54
CA GLY A 33 -2.62 -13.14 -2.75
C GLY A 33 -1.49 -12.15 -2.47
N ALA A 34 -1.75 -10.84 -2.52
CA ALA A 34 -0.79 -9.84 -2.05
C ALA A 34 -0.53 -10.03 -0.55
N VAL A 35 0.74 -9.95 -0.14
CA VAL A 35 1.13 -10.10 1.29
C VAL A 35 0.99 -8.80 2.07
N ALA A 36 0.89 -7.68 1.36
CA ALA A 36 0.60 -6.35 1.90
C ALA A 36 0.11 -5.43 0.78
N VAL A 37 -0.45 -4.28 1.16
CA VAL A 37 -0.85 -3.21 0.24
C VAL A 37 -0.17 -1.89 0.60
N MET A 38 0.03 -1.03 -0.40
CA MET A 38 0.53 0.33 -0.24
C MET A 38 -0.60 1.30 -0.54
N ALA A 39 -1.10 1.98 0.50
CA ALA A 39 -2.22 2.92 0.40
C ALA A 39 -1.76 4.28 -0.12
N LEU A 40 -2.34 4.73 -1.24
CA LEU A 40 -2.00 5.98 -1.91
C LEU A 40 -3.27 6.74 -2.32
N GLU A 41 -3.20 8.06 -2.43
CA GLU A 41 -4.25 8.83 -3.13
C GLU A 41 -4.12 8.76 -4.66
N ARG A 42 -2.89 8.63 -5.17
CA ARG A 42 -2.56 8.59 -6.60
C ARG A 42 -1.45 7.61 -6.84
N VAL A 43 -1.54 6.85 -7.93
CA VAL A 43 -0.50 5.89 -8.31
C VAL A 43 0.71 6.61 -8.94
N PRO A 44 1.90 5.98 -8.93
CA PRO A 44 3.11 6.61 -9.48
C PRO A 44 3.00 7.04 -10.95
N ALA A 45 2.20 6.33 -11.75
CA ALA A 45 1.96 6.69 -13.15
C ALA A 45 1.27 8.05 -13.27
N ASP A 46 0.23 8.29 -12.48
CA ASP A 46 -0.53 9.54 -12.47
C ASP A 46 0.33 10.70 -11.95
N ILE A 47 1.09 10.46 -10.87
CA ILE A 47 2.01 11.48 -10.32
C ILE A 47 3.03 11.93 -11.37
N ARG A 48 3.56 11.00 -12.17
CA ARG A 48 4.53 11.32 -13.24
C ARG A 48 3.88 12.06 -14.40
N ALA A 49 2.62 11.73 -14.74
CA ALA A 49 1.89 12.37 -15.83
C ALA A 49 1.43 13.79 -15.48
N GLU A 50 0.92 14.00 -14.27
CA GLU A 50 0.38 15.28 -13.80
C GLU A 50 1.46 16.24 -13.29
N GLY A 51 2.56 15.69 -12.74
CA GLY A 51 3.59 16.47 -12.04
C GLY A 51 3.11 17.06 -10.71
N GLY A 52 3.79 18.11 -10.25
CA GLY A 52 3.50 18.79 -8.98
C GLY A 52 4.15 18.14 -7.76
N VAL A 53 3.65 18.49 -6.57
CA VAL A 53 4.21 18.03 -5.29
C VAL A 53 3.39 16.86 -4.75
N ALA A 54 3.99 15.67 -4.72
CA ALA A 54 3.42 14.50 -4.06
C ALA A 54 3.80 14.50 -2.56
N ARG A 55 2.81 14.32 -1.69
CA ARG A 55 2.98 14.22 -0.24
C ARG A 55 2.46 12.86 0.27
N MET A 56 2.53 12.65 1.58
CA MET A 56 1.82 11.56 2.24
C MET A 56 0.32 11.67 1.93
N SER A 57 -0.33 10.54 1.72
CA SER A 57 -1.80 10.46 1.62
C SER A 57 -2.46 10.88 2.92
N ASP A 58 -3.67 11.42 2.84
CA ASP A 58 -4.47 11.73 4.01
C ASP A 58 -4.62 10.49 4.90
N PRO A 59 -4.39 10.59 6.24
CA PRO A 59 -4.59 9.48 7.16
C PRO A 59 -5.95 8.79 7.01
N ASP A 60 -7.02 9.51 6.67
CA ASP A 60 -8.35 8.92 6.47
C ASP A 60 -8.36 7.94 5.28
N VAL A 61 -7.60 8.21 4.21
CA VAL A 61 -7.44 7.28 3.08
C VAL A 61 -6.75 6.00 3.53
N ILE A 62 -5.69 6.15 4.32
CA ILE A 62 -4.90 5.01 4.85
C ILE A 62 -5.76 4.16 5.78
N THR A 63 -6.45 4.78 6.75
CA THR A 63 -7.32 4.09 7.71
C THR A 63 -8.44 3.33 7.00
N ARG A 64 -9.10 3.94 6.01
CA ARG A 64 -10.15 3.28 5.24
C ARG A 64 -9.67 2.06 4.45
N ILE A 65 -8.44 2.09 3.93
CA ILE A 65 -7.83 0.95 3.25
C ILE A 65 -7.45 -0.14 4.26
N GLN A 66 -6.89 0.25 5.41
CA GLN A 66 -6.51 -0.68 6.47
C GLN A 66 -7.72 -1.38 7.09
N GLU A 67 -8.86 -0.70 7.27
CA GLU A 67 -10.08 -1.30 7.80
C GLU A 67 -10.77 -2.27 6.81
N ALA A 68 -10.38 -2.23 5.54
CA ALA A 68 -11.01 -3.03 4.49
C ALA A 68 -10.43 -4.46 4.36
N VAL A 69 -9.25 -4.71 4.93
CA VAL A 69 -8.45 -5.95 4.81
C VAL A 69 -7.72 -6.32 6.11
#